data_AF-A0A2T0PSS6-F1
#
_entry.id   AF-A0A2T0PSS6-F1
#
_cell.length_a   1.000
_cell.length_b   1.000
_cell.length_c   1.000
_cell.angle_alpha   90.00
_cell.angle_beta   90.00
_cell.angle_gamma   90.00
#
_symmetry.space_group_name_H-M   'P 1'
#
loop_
_entity.id
_entity.type
_entity.pdbx_description
1 polymer ?
#
loop_
_entity_poly.entity_id
_entity_poly.type
_entity_poly.pdbx_seq_one_letter_code
_entity_poly.pdbx_strand_id
1 'polypeptide(L)'
;MGREVRRVPLDFDWPLGKVWEGFLLPERLREEPCPDCESGYSPHAEHLFNLWWGHLPFTPESNGSTSLRSDTPAVRAVAERNVAHAPAYYGAGEDAIAREAQRLANLWNGMWCYHLNQDDVDALVAADRLWDLTRTCRPGEGWKKTDPPVVPTAEQVNEWSLRGFGHDAINSGVVISARCEREGVDATCATCKGHATIQSYPGQRADAEAWEPTEPPKGAGWQLWETVSEGSPVSPVAASADALAEWMSNPERGRDWVPAETARQFVERGWAPSGVFSAQTGLVSGVEYVGWAESERRDRS
;
A
#
# COMPACT_ATOMS: atom_id res chain seq x y z
N MET A 1 -6.00 9.32 5.93
CA MET A 1 -5.40 9.96 4.75
C MET A 1 -6.45 10.84 4.09
N GLY A 2 -6.23 12.15 4.05
CA GLY A 2 -7.25 13.12 3.66
C GLY A 2 -6.88 14.57 3.94
N ARG A 3 -7.85 15.47 3.81
CA ARG A 3 -7.74 16.90 4.17
C ARG A 3 -8.61 17.17 5.39
N GLU A 4 -8.16 18.07 6.24
CA GLU A 4 -8.93 18.46 7.42
C GLU A 4 -8.79 19.95 7.72
N VAL A 5 -9.82 20.51 8.35
CA VAL A 5 -9.83 21.90 8.80
C VAL A 5 -9.48 21.94 10.27
N ARG A 6 -8.42 22.68 10.60
CA ARG A 6 -7.97 22.88 11.97
C ARG A 6 -8.17 24.32 12.42
N ARG A 7 -8.28 24.46 13.74
CA ARG A 7 -8.41 25.75 14.42
C ARG A 7 -7.11 26.10 15.13
N VAL A 8 -6.40 27.11 14.64
CA VAL A 8 -5.06 27.52 15.12
C VAL A 8 -5.05 29.01 15.49
N PRO A 9 -4.07 29.52 16.26
CA PRO A 9 -3.91 30.95 16.50
C PRO A 9 -3.88 31.76 15.20
N LEU A 10 -4.39 32.99 15.21
CA LEU A 10 -4.41 33.85 14.01
C LEU A 10 -3.00 34.24 13.55
N ASP A 11 -2.06 34.26 14.49
CA ASP A 11 -0.63 34.49 14.32
C ASP A 11 0.17 33.19 14.23
N PHE A 12 -0.49 32.05 14.02
CA PHE A 12 0.20 30.77 13.84
C PHE A 12 1.01 30.77 12.55
N ASP A 13 2.33 30.85 12.72
CA ASP A 13 3.31 30.97 11.63
C ASP A 13 4.13 29.69 11.51
N TRP A 14 3.51 28.64 10.96
CA TRP A 14 4.20 27.41 10.59
C TRP A 14 4.35 27.31 9.07
N PRO A 15 5.53 26.90 8.54
CA PRO A 15 5.74 26.82 7.10
C PRO A 15 4.74 25.87 6.40
N LEU A 16 4.17 26.32 5.28
CA LEU A 16 3.25 25.50 4.48
C LEU A 16 3.95 24.27 3.91
N GLY A 17 3.27 23.13 3.93
CA GLY A 17 3.79 21.84 3.47
C GLY A 17 4.87 21.24 4.37
N LYS A 18 5.19 21.88 5.51
CA LYS A 18 6.12 21.32 6.49
C LYS A 18 5.34 20.58 7.56
N VAL A 19 5.70 19.32 7.80
CA VAL A 19 5.12 18.50 8.88
C VAL A 19 5.25 19.22 10.22
N TRP A 20 4.18 19.24 11.02
CA TRP A 20 4.21 19.77 12.37
C TRP A 20 5.14 18.93 13.25
N GLU A 21 6.08 19.58 13.94
CA GLU A 21 7.11 18.87 14.73
C GLU A 21 6.52 17.99 15.84
N GLY A 22 5.35 18.35 16.37
CA GLY A 22 4.65 17.54 17.36
C GLY A 22 4.13 16.21 16.83
N PHE A 23 4.13 16.01 15.51
CA PHE A 23 3.81 14.73 14.86
C PHE A 23 5.05 13.91 14.52
N LEU A 24 6.25 14.48 14.65
CA LEU A 24 7.50 13.79 14.37
C LEU A 24 8.03 13.14 15.63
N LEU A 25 8.40 11.86 15.52
CA LEU A 25 9.10 11.16 16.59
C LEU A 25 10.42 11.92 16.91
N PRO A 26 10.62 12.36 18.17
CA PRO A 26 11.83 13.06 18.58
C PRO A 26 13.11 12.28 18.27
N GLU A 27 14.19 12.99 17.93
CA GLU A 27 15.47 12.35 17.58
C GLU A 27 16.00 11.40 18.66
N ARG A 28 15.81 11.75 19.94
CA ARG A 28 16.18 10.88 21.09
C ARG A 28 15.46 9.52 21.12
N LEU A 29 14.36 9.38 20.38
CA LEU A 29 13.55 8.15 20.28
C LEU A 29 13.83 7.38 18.98
N ARG A 30 14.67 7.93 18.08
CA ARG A 30 15.09 7.22 16.87
C ARG A 30 16.24 6.28 17.18
N GLU A 31 16.05 5.02 16.81
CA GLU A 31 17.07 3.99 16.92
C GLU A 31 18.14 4.15 15.82
N GLU A 32 19.31 3.59 16.07
CA GLU A 32 20.41 3.59 15.09
C GLU A 32 20.24 2.42 14.11
N PRO A 33 20.61 2.57 12.82
CA PRO A 33 20.61 1.45 11.89
C PRO A 33 21.46 0.27 12.40
N CYS A 34 20.99 -0.96 12.19
CA CYS A 34 21.75 -2.15 12.51
C CYS A 34 23.01 -2.22 11.62
N PRO A 35 24.22 -2.48 12.18
CA PRO A 35 25.43 -2.59 11.37
C PRO A 35 25.49 -3.87 10.53
N ASP A 36 24.68 -4.88 10.88
CA ASP A 36 24.78 -6.24 10.30
C ASP A 36 23.65 -6.59 9.33
N CYS A 37 22.63 -5.73 9.19
CA CYS A 37 21.53 -5.95 8.25
C CYS A 37 20.77 -4.65 7.93
N GLU A 38 20.10 -4.62 6.78
CA GLU A 38 19.23 -3.50 6.37
C GLU A 38 17.75 -3.74 6.66
N SER A 39 17.31 -4.99 6.68
CA SER A 39 15.90 -5.40 6.70
C SER A 39 15.45 -6.05 8.01
N GLY A 40 16.39 -6.34 8.91
CA GLY A 40 16.15 -7.16 10.10
C GLY A 40 16.23 -8.66 9.82
N TYR A 41 16.36 -9.10 8.57
CA TYR A 41 16.56 -10.51 8.24
C TYR A 41 17.97 -11.01 8.58
N SER A 42 18.07 -12.32 8.82
CA SER A 42 19.36 -13.01 8.78
C SER A 42 19.91 -12.99 7.34
N PRO A 43 21.22 -13.19 7.12
CA PRO A 43 21.79 -13.25 5.77
C PRO A 43 21.10 -14.30 4.87
N HIS A 44 20.62 -15.40 5.45
CA HIS A 44 19.90 -16.44 4.72
C HIS A 44 18.48 -16.01 4.35
N ALA A 45 17.72 -15.42 5.28
CA ALA A 45 16.39 -14.89 4.99
C ALA A 45 16.45 -13.73 3.98
N GLU A 46 17.49 -12.89 4.02
CA GLU A 46 17.73 -11.84 3.03
C GLU A 46 18.00 -12.43 1.65
N HIS A 47 18.80 -13.51 1.55
CA HIS A 47 18.99 -14.22 0.29
C HIS A 47 17.66 -14.73 -0.29
N LEU A 48 16.82 -15.36 0.54
CA LEU A 48 15.50 -15.85 0.17
C LEU A 48 14.55 -14.72 -0.26
N PHE A 49 14.57 -13.58 0.45
CA PHE A 49 13.82 -12.38 0.07
C PHE A 49 14.21 -11.87 -1.32
N ASN A 50 15.51 -11.87 -1.61
CA ASN A 50 16.00 -11.45 -2.91
C ASN A 50 15.65 -12.43 -4.04
N LEU A 51 15.54 -13.73 -3.77
CA LEU A 51 14.98 -14.71 -4.73
C LEU A 51 13.47 -14.52 -4.93
N TRP A 52 12.73 -14.20 -3.86
CA TRP A 52 11.30 -13.96 -3.89
C TRP A 52 10.90 -12.87 -4.89
N TRP A 53 11.59 -11.73 -4.84
CA TRP A 53 11.32 -10.59 -5.73
C TRP A 53 12.18 -10.54 -7.00
N GLY A 54 13.00 -11.57 -7.25
CA GLY A 54 13.87 -11.64 -8.43
C GLY A 54 15.00 -10.59 -8.45
N HIS A 55 15.44 -10.13 -7.27
CA HIS A 55 16.66 -9.34 -7.12
C HIS A 55 17.92 -10.21 -7.26
N LEU A 56 17.79 -11.52 -7.03
CA LEU A 56 18.79 -12.53 -7.35
C LEU A 56 18.27 -13.51 -8.41
N PRO A 57 19.16 -14.12 -9.22
CA PRO A 57 18.77 -15.14 -10.17
C PRO A 57 18.05 -16.31 -9.49
N PHE A 58 16.84 -16.60 -9.95
CA PHE A 58 16.03 -17.73 -9.52
C PHE A 58 15.69 -18.61 -10.72
N THR A 59 15.59 -19.93 -10.51
CA THR A 59 15.05 -20.85 -11.50
C THR A 59 13.86 -21.62 -10.91
N PRO A 60 12.75 -21.80 -11.64
CA PRO A 60 11.57 -22.51 -11.14
C PRO A 60 11.89 -23.90 -10.60
N GLU A 61 12.81 -24.60 -11.25
CA GLU A 61 13.21 -25.97 -10.91
C GLU A 61 13.91 -26.04 -9.55
N SER A 62 14.58 -24.96 -9.13
CA SER A 62 15.22 -24.89 -7.80
C SER A 62 14.22 -24.97 -6.65
N ASN A 63 12.95 -24.64 -6.92
CA ASN A 63 11.84 -24.78 -5.97
C ASN A 63 10.82 -25.85 -6.40
N GLY A 64 11.20 -26.78 -7.28
CA GLY A 64 10.32 -27.88 -7.71
C GLY A 64 9.14 -27.45 -8.60
N SER A 65 9.17 -26.24 -9.17
CA SER A 65 8.19 -25.76 -10.14
C SER A 65 8.64 -26.00 -11.57
N THR A 66 7.71 -25.92 -12.52
CA THR A 66 8.01 -25.89 -13.96
C THR A 66 8.10 -24.45 -14.46
N SER A 67 9.02 -24.19 -15.38
CA SER A 67 9.12 -22.91 -16.08
C SER A 67 7.85 -22.58 -16.90
N LEU A 68 7.37 -21.35 -16.77
CA LEU A 68 6.31 -20.78 -17.58
C LEU A 68 6.77 -20.59 -19.03
N ARG A 69 5.84 -20.74 -19.96
CA ARG A 69 6.04 -20.57 -21.40
C ARG A 69 5.13 -19.45 -21.91
N SER A 70 5.46 -18.91 -23.08
CA SER A 70 4.65 -17.87 -23.73
C SER A 70 3.24 -18.37 -24.11
N ASP A 71 3.04 -19.68 -24.27
CA ASP A 71 1.74 -20.31 -24.52
C ASP A 71 1.07 -20.83 -23.24
N THR A 72 1.66 -20.64 -22.05
CA THR A 72 0.97 -20.93 -20.80
C THR A 72 -0.33 -20.11 -20.74
N PRO A 73 -1.52 -20.72 -20.55
CA PRO A 73 -2.80 -20.02 -20.70
C PRO A 73 -2.93 -18.75 -19.85
N ALA A 74 -2.44 -18.77 -18.61
CA ALA A 74 -2.44 -17.59 -17.73
C ALA A 74 -1.51 -16.47 -18.22
N VAL A 75 -0.32 -16.82 -18.73
CA VAL A 75 0.62 -15.86 -19.32
C VAL A 75 0.01 -15.20 -20.54
N ARG A 76 -0.55 -16.01 -21.45
CA ARG A 76 -1.19 -15.52 -22.66
C ARG A 76 -2.36 -14.58 -22.37
N ALA A 77 -3.23 -14.92 -21.42
CA ALA A 77 -4.37 -14.08 -21.04
C ALA A 77 -3.93 -12.70 -20.52
N VAL A 78 -2.85 -12.63 -19.74
CA VAL A 78 -2.31 -11.36 -19.24
C VAL A 78 -1.67 -10.54 -20.38
N ALA A 79 -0.97 -11.20 -21.30
CA ALA A 79 -0.40 -10.55 -22.47
C ALA A 79 -1.48 -9.94 -23.37
N GLU A 80 -2.55 -10.68 -23.65
CA GLU A 80 -3.72 -10.21 -24.40
C GLU A 80 -4.35 -8.99 -23.74
N ARG A 81 -4.53 -9.02 -22.41
CA ARG A 81 -5.05 -7.89 -21.63
C ARG A 81 -4.15 -6.66 -21.74
N ASN A 82 -2.83 -6.82 -21.58
CA ASN A 82 -1.89 -5.69 -21.63
C ASN A 82 -1.87 -5.05 -23.02
N VAL A 83 -1.80 -5.86 -24.08
CA VAL A 83 -1.84 -5.41 -25.48
C VAL A 83 -3.15 -4.68 -25.79
N ALA A 84 -4.29 -5.21 -25.33
CA ALA A 84 -5.60 -4.59 -25.55
C ALA A 84 -5.75 -3.24 -24.82
N HIS A 85 -5.20 -3.13 -23.59
CA HIS A 85 -5.29 -1.88 -22.82
C HIS A 85 -4.34 -0.78 -23.31
N ALA A 86 -3.18 -1.13 -23.87
CA ALA A 86 -2.17 -0.15 -24.28
C ALA A 86 -1.55 -0.49 -25.65
N PRO A 87 -2.34 -0.53 -26.74
CA PRO A 87 -1.86 -0.93 -28.06
C PRO A 87 -0.81 0.02 -28.64
N ALA A 88 -0.84 1.30 -28.24
CA ALA A 88 0.17 2.28 -28.65
C ALA A 88 1.57 1.97 -28.08
N TYR A 89 1.64 1.26 -26.95
CA TYR A 89 2.90 0.88 -26.31
C TYR A 89 3.37 -0.52 -26.75
N TYR A 90 2.48 -1.52 -26.67
CA TYR A 90 2.84 -2.92 -26.96
C TYR A 90 2.78 -3.29 -28.46
N GLY A 91 2.09 -2.49 -29.27
CA GLY A 91 1.66 -2.85 -30.62
C GLY A 91 0.31 -3.57 -30.62
N ALA A 92 -0.04 -4.22 -31.74
CA ALA A 92 -1.30 -4.94 -31.90
C ALA A 92 -1.10 -6.28 -32.62
N GLY A 93 -2.08 -7.18 -32.49
CA GLY A 93 -2.09 -8.49 -33.13
C GLY A 93 -1.26 -9.56 -32.42
N GLU A 94 -1.23 -10.76 -33.02
CA GLU A 94 -0.62 -11.97 -32.41
C GLU A 94 0.87 -11.79 -32.10
N ASP A 95 1.63 -11.11 -32.96
CA ASP A 95 3.06 -10.88 -32.71
C ASP A 95 3.31 -10.02 -31.47
N ALA A 96 2.44 -9.05 -31.19
CA ALA A 96 2.53 -8.24 -29.97
C ALA A 96 2.20 -9.07 -28.73
N ILE A 97 1.17 -9.91 -28.82
CA ILE A 97 0.77 -10.83 -27.75
C ILE A 97 1.89 -11.83 -27.46
N ALA A 98 2.47 -12.46 -28.49
CA ALA A 98 3.55 -13.44 -28.33
C ALA A 98 4.80 -12.84 -27.69
N ARG A 99 5.20 -11.62 -28.10
CA ARG A 99 6.33 -10.90 -27.50
C ARG A 99 6.07 -10.57 -26.03
N GLU A 100 4.90 -10.04 -25.71
CA GLU A 100 4.55 -9.70 -24.33
C GLU A 100 4.44 -10.96 -23.46
N ALA A 101 3.85 -12.04 -23.97
CA ALA A 101 3.78 -13.32 -23.28
C ALA A 101 5.17 -13.89 -22.98
N GLN A 102 6.10 -13.82 -23.94
CA GLN A 102 7.49 -14.24 -23.69
C GLN A 102 8.19 -13.36 -22.65
N ARG A 103 7.98 -12.03 -22.70
CA ARG A 103 8.54 -11.09 -21.70
C ARG A 103 8.04 -11.40 -20.30
N LEU A 104 6.74 -11.64 -20.15
CA LEU A 104 6.10 -12.00 -18.88
C LEU A 104 6.60 -13.34 -18.36
N ALA A 105 6.64 -14.37 -19.20
CA ALA A 105 7.18 -15.68 -18.82
C ALA A 105 8.64 -15.56 -18.31
N ASN A 106 9.49 -14.81 -19.03
CA ASN A 106 10.87 -14.60 -18.60
C ASN A 106 10.98 -13.85 -17.26
N LEU A 107 10.14 -12.82 -17.07
CA LEU A 107 10.12 -12.07 -15.82
C LEU A 107 9.71 -12.96 -14.64
N TRP A 108 8.60 -13.67 -14.78
CA TRP A 108 8.02 -14.47 -13.70
C TRP A 108 8.86 -15.71 -13.39
N ASN A 109 9.49 -16.34 -14.38
CA ASN A 109 10.46 -17.43 -14.17
C ASN A 109 11.67 -17.00 -13.33
N GLY A 110 11.97 -15.70 -13.27
CA GLY A 110 13.07 -15.16 -12.46
C GLY A 110 12.70 -14.83 -11.02
N MET A 111 11.49 -15.16 -10.55
CA MET A 111 10.98 -14.75 -9.23
C MET A 111 10.32 -15.93 -8.51
N TRP A 112 10.75 -16.23 -7.28
CA TRP A 112 10.19 -17.35 -6.52
C TRP A 112 8.70 -17.17 -6.21
N CYS A 113 8.18 -15.93 -6.11
CA CYS A 113 6.78 -15.68 -5.80
C CYS A 113 5.76 -16.19 -6.86
N TYR A 114 6.20 -16.61 -8.05
CA TYR A 114 5.36 -17.25 -9.08
C TYR A 114 5.54 -18.77 -9.15
N HIS A 115 6.40 -19.32 -8.29
CA HIS A 115 6.93 -20.67 -8.35
C HIS A 115 6.97 -21.31 -6.96
N LEU A 116 5.87 -21.17 -6.21
CA LEU A 116 5.72 -21.80 -4.90
C LEU A 116 5.64 -23.32 -5.03
N ASN A 117 6.21 -24.02 -4.07
CA ASN A 117 5.99 -25.45 -3.86
C ASN A 117 4.83 -25.67 -2.86
N GLN A 118 4.49 -26.93 -2.58
CA GLN A 118 3.37 -27.21 -1.66
C GLN A 118 3.68 -26.80 -0.21
N ASP A 119 4.92 -26.94 0.27
CA ASP A 119 5.29 -26.51 1.63
C ASP A 119 5.12 -24.98 1.81
N ASP A 120 5.40 -24.20 0.76
CA ASP A 120 5.21 -22.75 0.75
C ASP A 120 3.72 -22.40 0.81
N VAL A 121 2.88 -23.13 0.06
CA VAL A 121 1.42 -22.95 0.10
C VAL A 121 0.84 -23.37 1.45
N ASP A 122 1.29 -24.49 2.00
CA ASP A 122 0.82 -24.99 3.29
C ASP A 122 1.17 -24.00 4.42
N ALA A 123 2.36 -23.38 4.37
CA ALA A 123 2.74 -22.30 5.28
C ALA A 123 1.80 -21.08 5.16
N LEU A 124 1.43 -20.69 3.93
CA LEU A 124 0.48 -19.60 3.70
C LEU A 124 -0.92 -19.94 4.23
N VAL A 125 -1.41 -21.16 3.99
CA VAL A 125 -2.70 -21.62 4.53
C VAL A 125 -2.69 -21.64 6.06
N ALA A 126 -1.62 -22.14 6.67
CA ALA A 126 -1.45 -22.17 8.12
C ALA A 126 -1.43 -20.76 8.74
N ALA A 127 -0.85 -19.79 8.03
CA ALA A 127 -0.86 -18.37 8.40
C ALA A 127 -2.17 -17.64 8.07
N ASP A 128 -3.25 -18.35 7.76
CA ASP A 128 -4.57 -17.82 7.40
C ASP A 128 -4.49 -16.82 6.23
N ARG A 129 -3.70 -17.13 5.20
CA ARG A 129 -3.55 -16.35 3.96
C ARG A 129 -4.38 -16.96 2.81
N LEU A 130 -4.17 -16.46 1.59
CA LEU A 130 -4.83 -16.95 0.36
C LEU A 130 -6.37 -16.91 0.41
N TRP A 131 -6.95 -15.82 0.94
CA TRP A 131 -8.40 -15.72 1.13
C TRP A 131 -9.20 -15.81 -0.17
N ASP A 132 -8.63 -15.37 -1.29
CA ASP A 132 -9.24 -15.51 -2.61
C ASP A 132 -9.50 -16.98 -3.00
N LEU A 133 -8.74 -17.92 -2.44
CA LEU A 133 -8.83 -19.36 -2.73
C LEU A 133 -9.51 -20.14 -1.59
N THR A 134 -9.44 -19.64 -0.36
CA THR A 134 -9.91 -20.35 0.85
C THR A 134 -11.22 -19.79 1.42
N ARG A 135 -11.73 -18.68 0.88
CA ARG A 135 -12.91 -17.98 1.37
C ARG A 135 -13.84 -17.53 0.24
N THR A 136 -15.07 -17.21 0.63
CA THR A 136 -16.04 -16.54 -0.23
C THR A 136 -16.37 -15.16 0.35
N CYS A 137 -16.38 -14.13 -0.49
CA CYS A 137 -16.82 -12.79 -0.12
C CYS A 137 -18.17 -12.51 -0.75
N ARG A 138 -19.18 -12.18 0.06
CA ARG A 138 -20.50 -11.77 -0.43
C ARG A 138 -20.86 -10.37 0.08
N PRO A 139 -21.55 -9.54 -0.73
CA PRO A 139 -22.00 -8.23 -0.29
C PRO A 139 -22.80 -8.31 1.01
N GLY A 140 -22.45 -7.50 2.01
CA GLY A 140 -23.09 -7.47 3.32
C GLY A 140 -22.70 -8.59 4.29
N GLU A 141 -21.98 -9.61 3.84
CA GLU A 141 -21.56 -10.76 4.67
C GLU A 141 -20.05 -10.81 4.94
N GLY A 142 -19.26 -10.08 4.14
CA GLY A 142 -17.81 -10.09 4.23
C GLY A 142 -17.20 -11.43 3.81
N TRP A 143 -15.96 -11.65 4.24
CA TRP A 143 -15.20 -12.88 3.96
C TRP A 143 -15.59 -14.01 4.91
N LYS A 144 -16.03 -15.14 4.37
CA LYS A 144 -16.34 -16.36 5.13
C LYS A 144 -15.51 -17.53 4.63
N LYS A 145 -14.97 -18.33 5.56
CA LYS A 145 -14.25 -19.57 5.23
C LYS A 145 -15.14 -20.49 4.40
N THR A 146 -14.58 -21.07 3.35
CA THR A 146 -15.28 -22.07 2.55
C THR A 146 -15.50 -23.34 3.37
N ASP A 147 -16.69 -23.93 3.26
CA ASP A 147 -17.08 -25.17 3.94
C ASP A 147 -17.50 -26.21 2.88
N PRO A 148 -16.78 -27.34 2.74
CA PRO A 148 -15.60 -27.74 3.52
C PRO A 148 -14.36 -26.88 3.24
N PRO A 149 -13.39 -26.81 4.17
CA PRO A 149 -12.14 -26.08 3.97
C PRO A 149 -11.41 -26.52 2.70
N VAL A 150 -10.96 -25.55 1.92
CA VAL A 150 -10.14 -25.76 0.71
C VAL A 150 -8.67 -25.63 1.08
N VAL A 151 -7.86 -26.61 0.68
CA VAL A 151 -6.39 -26.52 0.69
C VAL A 151 -5.94 -26.39 -0.76
N PRO A 152 -5.55 -25.19 -1.22
CA PRO A 152 -5.11 -24.99 -2.59
C PRO A 152 -3.83 -25.76 -2.89
N THR A 153 -3.67 -26.19 -4.13
CA THR A 153 -2.40 -26.75 -4.61
C THR A 153 -1.42 -25.64 -4.98
N ALA A 154 -0.13 -25.94 -4.98
CA ALA A 154 0.91 -25.08 -5.55
C ALA A 154 0.57 -24.56 -6.95
N GLU A 155 0.06 -25.45 -7.83
CA GLU A 155 -0.35 -25.08 -9.19
C GLU A 155 -1.49 -24.03 -9.18
N GLN A 156 -2.50 -24.21 -8.34
CA GLN A 156 -3.63 -23.27 -8.23
C GLN A 156 -3.17 -21.90 -7.71
N VAL A 157 -2.28 -21.87 -6.72
CA VAL A 157 -1.74 -20.62 -6.17
C VAL A 157 -0.85 -19.92 -7.17
N ASN A 158 0.04 -20.67 -7.86
CA ASN A 158 0.91 -20.10 -8.88
C ASN A 158 0.08 -19.54 -10.05
N GLU A 159 -0.98 -20.22 -10.52
CA GLU A 159 -1.87 -19.66 -11.55
C GLU A 159 -2.61 -18.40 -11.07
N TRP A 160 -3.12 -18.41 -9.83
CA TRP A 160 -3.77 -17.25 -9.20
C TRP A 160 -2.82 -16.04 -9.14
N SER A 161 -1.56 -16.26 -8.77
CA SER A 161 -0.56 -15.20 -8.61
C SER A 161 -0.28 -14.43 -9.90
N LEU A 162 -0.48 -15.05 -11.08
CA LEU A 162 -0.26 -14.42 -12.39
C LEU A 162 -1.39 -13.45 -12.78
N ARG A 163 -2.60 -13.66 -12.27
CA ARG A 163 -3.81 -12.93 -12.71
C ARG A 163 -4.37 -11.96 -11.66
N GLY A 164 -4.09 -12.19 -10.37
CA GLY A 164 -4.61 -11.40 -9.26
C GLY A 164 -3.69 -10.26 -8.79
N PHE A 165 -3.94 -9.78 -7.56
CA PHE A 165 -3.04 -8.86 -6.85
C PHE A 165 -1.69 -9.51 -6.47
N GLY A 166 -1.56 -10.83 -6.65
CA GLY A 166 -0.35 -11.59 -6.38
C GLY A 166 -0.04 -11.69 -4.89
N HIS A 167 1.21 -11.97 -4.57
CA HIS A 167 1.67 -12.04 -3.19
C HIS A 167 2.09 -10.67 -2.66
N ASP A 168 1.74 -10.38 -1.41
CA ASP A 168 2.21 -9.20 -0.68
C ASP A 168 3.44 -9.52 0.18
N ALA A 169 3.98 -8.49 0.86
CA ALA A 169 5.13 -8.64 1.75
C ALA A 169 4.85 -9.58 2.94
N ILE A 170 3.60 -9.71 3.38
CA ILE A 170 3.21 -10.65 4.44
C ILE A 170 3.38 -12.08 3.94
N ASN A 171 2.89 -12.39 2.74
CA ASN A 171 3.08 -13.71 2.14
C ASN A 171 4.57 -14.05 1.99
N SER A 172 5.38 -13.08 1.55
CA SER A 172 6.84 -13.21 1.46
C SER A 172 7.45 -13.57 2.82
N GLY A 173 7.16 -12.80 3.87
CA GLY A 173 7.68 -13.04 5.22
C GLY A 173 7.27 -14.40 5.80
N VAL A 174 6.03 -14.84 5.56
CA VAL A 174 5.55 -16.17 5.99
C VAL A 174 6.34 -17.28 5.32
N VAL A 175 6.47 -17.25 3.99
CA VAL A 175 7.15 -18.32 3.24
C VAL A 175 8.65 -18.34 3.55
N ILE A 176 9.30 -17.18 3.63
CA ILE A 176 10.73 -17.08 4.00
C ILE A 176 10.96 -17.64 5.40
N SER A 177 10.14 -17.26 6.37
CA SER A 177 10.26 -17.75 7.76
C SER A 177 10.07 -19.27 7.83
N ALA A 178 9.04 -19.78 7.16
CA ALA A 178 8.79 -21.23 7.10
C ALA A 178 9.94 -21.98 6.41
N ARG A 179 10.54 -21.41 5.36
CA ARG A 179 11.71 -21.99 4.70
C ARG A 179 12.93 -22.02 5.63
N CYS A 180 13.22 -20.92 6.31
CA CYS A 180 14.30 -20.83 7.30
C CYS A 180 14.13 -21.89 8.41
N GLU A 181 12.89 -22.04 8.93
CA GLU A 181 12.57 -23.05 9.95
C GLU A 181 12.84 -24.48 9.45
N ARG A 182 12.39 -24.82 8.24
CA ARG A 182 12.65 -26.15 7.63
C ARG A 182 14.14 -26.42 7.45
N GLU A 183 14.93 -25.39 7.18
CA GLU A 183 16.39 -25.48 7.02
C GLU A 183 17.16 -25.38 8.35
N GLY A 184 16.47 -25.13 9.47
CA GLY A 184 17.10 -24.98 10.79
C GLY A 184 17.92 -23.70 10.96
N VAL A 185 17.55 -22.64 10.23
CA VAL A 185 18.22 -21.33 10.26
C VAL A 185 17.27 -20.29 10.86
N ASP A 186 17.80 -19.35 11.64
CA ASP A 186 17.01 -18.22 12.15
C ASP A 186 16.68 -17.25 11.00
N ALA A 187 15.41 -16.84 10.88
CA ALA A 187 14.99 -15.88 9.87
C ALA A 187 15.42 -14.44 10.20
N THR A 188 15.73 -14.15 11.46
CA THR A 188 16.01 -12.80 11.95
C THR A 188 17.50 -12.57 12.17
N CYS A 189 17.91 -11.31 12.00
CA CYS A 189 19.27 -10.88 12.26
C CYS A 189 19.64 -11.16 13.73
N ALA A 190 20.80 -11.78 13.94
CA ALA A 190 21.27 -12.13 15.28
C ALA A 190 21.49 -10.90 16.18
N THR A 191 21.79 -9.74 15.59
CA THR A 191 22.13 -8.49 16.29
C THR A 191 20.88 -7.69 16.63
N CYS A 192 20.06 -7.32 15.64
CA CYS A 192 18.86 -6.51 15.87
C CYS A 192 17.59 -7.32 16.10
N LYS A 193 17.60 -8.66 16.01
CA LYS A 193 16.44 -9.53 16.26
C LYS A 193 15.19 -9.18 15.43
N GLY A 194 15.39 -8.82 14.16
CA GLY A 194 14.29 -8.50 13.25
C GLY A 194 13.90 -7.02 13.19
N HIS A 195 14.57 -6.14 13.95
CA HIS A 195 14.17 -4.73 14.01
C HIS A 195 14.82 -3.83 12.96
N ALA A 196 15.87 -4.29 12.27
CA ALA A 196 16.74 -3.50 11.38
C ALA A 196 17.45 -2.31 12.05
N THR A 197 17.18 -2.06 13.33
CA THR A 197 17.72 -0.98 14.13
C THR A 197 18.11 -1.44 15.53
N ILE A 198 18.95 -0.67 16.21
CA ILE A 198 19.48 -0.93 17.55
C ILE A 198 19.14 0.24 18.46
N GLN A 199 18.70 -0.09 19.67
CA GLN A 199 18.46 0.90 20.70
C GLN A 199 19.77 1.56 21.15
N SER A 200 19.83 2.89 21.13
CA SER A 200 20.94 3.66 21.71
C SER A 200 20.94 3.60 23.24
N TYR A 201 19.81 3.27 23.87
CA TYR A 201 19.69 3.00 25.31
C TYR A 201 18.59 1.97 25.62
N PRO A 202 18.74 1.19 26.72
CA PRO A 202 17.72 0.23 27.13
C PRO A 202 16.35 0.88 27.34
N GLY A 203 15.33 0.39 26.65
CA GLY A 203 13.96 0.88 26.78
C GLY A 203 13.55 1.94 25.74
N GLN A 204 14.47 2.38 24.87
CA GLN A 204 14.18 3.39 23.84
C GLN A 204 12.95 3.05 23.00
N ARG A 205 12.77 1.78 22.62
CA ARG A 205 11.60 1.36 21.83
C ARG A 205 10.29 1.45 22.60
N ALA A 206 10.31 1.09 23.89
CA ALA A 206 9.14 1.25 24.74
C ALA A 206 8.78 2.73 24.91
N ASP A 207 9.79 3.60 25.04
CA ASP A 207 9.59 5.05 25.07
C ASP A 207 9.06 5.59 23.73
N ALA A 208 9.50 5.02 22.60
CA ALA A 208 9.01 5.37 21.27
C ALA A 208 7.57 4.90 21.03
N GLU A 209 7.24 3.68 21.46
CA GLU A 209 5.88 3.13 21.41
C GLU A 209 4.90 3.88 22.32
N ALA A 210 5.38 4.39 23.47
CA ALA A 210 4.59 5.18 24.40
C ALA A 210 4.53 6.68 24.05
N TRP A 211 5.29 7.14 23.04
CA TRP A 211 5.28 8.54 22.64
C TRP A 211 3.96 8.89 21.96
N GLU A 212 3.33 9.96 22.45
CA GLU A 212 2.11 10.49 21.85
C GLU A 212 2.42 11.79 21.09
N PRO A 213 1.84 11.94 19.88
CA PRO A 213 1.94 13.18 19.14
C PRO A 213 1.28 14.35 19.88
N THR A 214 1.85 15.54 19.74
CA THR A 214 1.25 16.77 20.27
C THR A 214 0.59 17.56 19.15
N GLU A 215 -0.69 17.86 19.30
CA GLU A 215 -1.44 18.69 18.36
C GLU A 215 -0.89 20.13 18.29
N PRO A 216 -1.00 20.82 17.13
CA PRO A 216 -0.73 22.25 17.04
C PRO A 216 -1.65 23.02 18.01
N PRO A 217 -1.22 24.22 18.48
CA PRO A 217 -1.99 25.00 19.42
C PRO A 217 -3.38 25.33 18.86
N LYS A 218 -4.40 25.27 19.73
CA LYS A 218 -5.77 25.64 19.34
C LYS A 218 -5.93 27.16 19.35
N GLY A 219 -6.63 27.71 18.37
CA GLY A 219 -6.94 29.14 18.31
C GLY A 219 -8.14 29.49 17.44
N ALA A 220 -8.34 30.80 17.21
CA ALA A 220 -9.52 31.30 16.52
C ALA A 220 -9.47 31.19 14.99
N GLY A 221 -8.29 31.11 14.41
CA GLY A 221 -8.07 31.01 12.97
C GLY A 221 -8.50 29.67 12.39
N TRP A 222 -8.61 29.63 11.06
CA TRP A 222 -9.05 28.49 10.26
C TRP A 222 -7.94 28.13 9.27
N GLN A 223 -7.52 26.87 9.23
CA GLN A 223 -6.44 26.44 8.36
C GLN A 223 -6.74 25.07 7.78
N LEU A 224 -6.46 24.89 6.50
CA LEU A 224 -6.51 23.60 5.84
C LEU A 224 -5.21 22.84 6.09
N TRP A 225 -5.35 21.58 6.48
CA TRP A 225 -4.27 20.65 6.73
C TRP A 225 -4.43 19.41 5.86
N GLU A 226 -3.31 18.79 5.54
CA GLU A 226 -3.30 17.43 5.04
C GLU A 226 -3.02 16.45 6.16
N THR A 227 -3.58 15.25 6.07
CA THR A 227 -3.37 14.13 7.00
C THR A 227 -2.62 12.98 6.34
N VAL A 228 -2.07 13.24 5.15
CA VAL A 228 -1.11 12.38 4.45
C VAL A 228 0.30 12.90 4.78
N SER A 229 1.28 12.01 4.89
CA SER A 229 2.67 12.35 5.27
C SER A 229 2.77 13.17 6.56
N GLU A 230 2.28 12.59 7.66
CA GLU A 230 2.56 13.04 9.03
C GLU A 230 1.94 14.39 9.46
N GLY A 231 1.20 15.11 8.61
CA GLY A 231 0.34 16.24 9.02
C GLY A 231 0.98 17.62 8.85
N SER A 232 0.57 18.38 7.83
CA SER A 232 1.12 19.70 7.51
C SER A 232 0.03 20.73 7.16
N PRO A 233 0.24 22.04 7.44
CA PRO A 233 -0.65 23.08 6.97
C PRO A 233 -0.44 23.33 5.48
N VAL A 234 -1.53 23.42 4.73
CA VAL A 234 -1.50 23.60 3.27
C VAL A 234 -2.12 24.92 2.83
N SER A 235 -2.75 25.64 3.75
CA SER A 235 -3.22 27.00 3.55
C SER A 235 -2.59 27.95 4.58
N PRO A 236 -2.52 29.26 4.28
CA PRO A 236 -2.39 30.28 5.31
C PRO A 236 -3.53 30.19 6.34
N VAL A 237 -3.34 30.83 7.49
CA VAL A 237 -4.40 30.97 8.50
C VAL A 237 -5.41 32.00 8.04
N ALA A 238 -6.67 31.59 7.95
CA ALA A 238 -7.80 32.47 7.64
C ALA A 238 -8.50 32.93 8.93
N ALA A 239 -8.99 34.17 8.94
CA ALA A 239 -9.70 34.71 10.10
C ALA A 239 -11.12 34.10 10.29
N SER A 240 -11.67 33.48 9.25
CA SER A 240 -13.01 32.87 9.25
C SER A 240 -13.07 31.65 8.34
N ALA A 241 -14.11 30.83 8.53
CA ALA A 241 -14.42 29.71 7.65
C ALA A 241 -14.67 30.17 6.20
N ASP A 242 -15.35 31.30 6.01
CA ASP A 242 -15.62 31.86 4.68
C ASP A 242 -14.34 32.29 3.97
N ALA A 243 -13.38 32.90 4.69
CA ALA A 243 -12.10 33.28 4.11
C ALA A 243 -11.27 32.05 3.72
N LEU A 244 -11.36 30.95 4.48
CA LEU A 244 -10.75 29.68 4.09
C LEU A 244 -11.43 29.09 2.85
N ALA A 245 -12.75 29.10 2.79
CA ALA A 245 -13.50 28.62 1.64
C ALA A 245 -13.22 29.46 0.37
N GLU A 246 -13.11 30.78 0.51
CA GLU A 246 -12.72 31.68 -0.57
C GLU A 246 -11.33 31.32 -1.11
N TRP A 247 -10.35 31.15 -0.22
CA TRP A 247 -9.01 30.69 -0.60
C TRP A 247 -9.05 29.35 -1.33
N MET A 248 -9.82 28.37 -0.83
CA MET A 248 -9.97 27.07 -1.48
C MET A 248 -10.58 27.17 -2.88
N SER A 249 -11.44 28.16 -3.09
CA SER A 249 -12.15 28.43 -4.33
C SER A 249 -11.45 29.39 -5.30
N ASN A 250 -10.18 29.74 -5.06
CA ASN A 250 -9.37 30.49 -6.02
C ASN A 250 -8.85 29.58 -7.16
N PRO A 251 -9.22 29.81 -8.44
CA PRO A 251 -8.75 29.03 -9.59
C PRO A 251 -7.23 29.04 -9.80
N GLU A 252 -6.51 30.03 -9.27
CA GLU A 252 -5.04 30.09 -9.33
C GLU A 252 -4.36 28.93 -8.59
N ARG A 253 -5.11 28.21 -7.75
CA ARG A 253 -4.66 26.95 -7.10
C ARG A 253 -4.60 25.76 -8.05
N GLY A 254 -4.96 25.94 -9.31
CA GLY A 254 -4.82 24.92 -10.35
C GLY A 254 -5.65 23.67 -10.04
N ARG A 255 -4.99 22.51 -9.92
CA ARG A 255 -5.67 21.22 -9.70
C ARG A 255 -6.25 21.03 -8.30
N ASP A 256 -5.88 21.86 -7.34
CA ASP A 256 -6.35 21.77 -5.95
C ASP A 256 -7.53 22.71 -5.63
N TRP A 257 -7.98 23.46 -6.62
CA TRP A 257 -9.16 24.33 -6.53
C TRP A 257 -10.46 23.51 -6.54
N VAL A 258 -11.47 23.97 -5.78
CA VAL A 258 -12.85 23.45 -5.84
C VAL A 258 -13.87 24.59 -5.92
N PRO A 259 -15.08 24.37 -6.48
CA PRO A 259 -16.12 25.39 -6.51
C PRO A 259 -16.45 25.96 -5.13
N ALA A 260 -16.84 27.24 -5.05
CA ALA A 260 -17.06 27.93 -3.78
C ALA A 260 -18.08 27.23 -2.86
N GLU A 261 -19.14 26.66 -3.42
CA GLU A 261 -20.13 25.91 -2.64
C GLU A 261 -19.55 24.61 -2.06
N THR A 262 -18.79 23.87 -2.87
CA THR A 262 -18.04 22.68 -2.45
C THR A 262 -17.04 23.02 -1.34
N ALA A 263 -16.32 24.14 -1.46
CA ALA A 263 -15.39 24.61 -0.46
C ALA A 263 -16.08 24.89 0.88
N ARG A 264 -17.22 25.60 0.88
CA ARG A 264 -17.98 25.90 2.10
C ARG A 264 -18.47 24.64 2.80
N GLN A 265 -19.08 23.72 2.04
CA GLN A 265 -19.59 22.46 2.59
C GLN A 265 -18.48 21.59 3.18
N PHE A 266 -17.32 21.55 2.53
CA PHE A 266 -16.17 20.86 3.09
C PHE A 266 -15.65 21.54 4.37
N VAL A 267 -15.51 22.88 4.38
CA VAL A 267 -15.01 23.61 5.55
C VAL A 267 -15.92 23.41 6.76
N GLU A 268 -17.24 23.35 6.55
CA GLU A 268 -18.22 23.06 7.60
C GLU A 268 -18.07 21.63 8.15
N ARG A 269 -17.83 20.64 7.30
CA ARG A 269 -17.66 19.23 7.69
C ARG A 269 -16.30 18.95 8.32
N GLY A 270 -15.30 19.74 7.99
CA GLY A 270 -13.98 19.75 8.63
C GLY A 270 -13.06 18.58 8.28
N TRP A 271 -13.52 17.56 7.56
CA TRP A 271 -12.67 16.45 7.11
C TRP A 271 -13.17 15.80 5.81
N ALA A 272 -12.23 15.36 4.98
CA ALA A 272 -12.50 14.56 3.78
C ALA A 272 -11.37 13.57 3.50
N PRO A 273 -11.66 12.37 2.96
CA PRO A 273 -10.61 11.43 2.55
C PRO A 273 -9.80 11.97 1.36
N SER A 274 -8.66 11.36 1.04
CA SER A 274 -7.84 11.78 -0.11
C SER A 274 -8.56 11.55 -1.45
N GLY A 275 -9.37 10.50 -1.55
CA GLY A 275 -10.14 10.18 -2.73
C GLY A 275 -11.26 9.20 -2.42
N VAL A 276 -12.28 9.20 -3.25
CA VAL A 276 -13.41 8.27 -3.17
C VAL A 276 -13.55 7.61 -4.53
N PHE A 277 -13.56 6.27 -4.54
CA PHE A 277 -13.86 5.49 -5.73
C PHE A 277 -15.24 4.86 -5.59
N SER A 278 -16.09 5.05 -6.60
CA SER A 278 -17.34 4.29 -6.75
C SER A 278 -17.53 3.90 -8.21
N ALA A 279 -18.38 2.91 -8.45
CA ALA A 279 -18.72 2.47 -9.81
C ALA A 279 -19.35 3.60 -10.64
N GLN A 280 -19.96 4.59 -9.98
CA GLN A 280 -20.75 5.63 -10.62
C GLN A 280 -20.00 6.96 -10.77
N THR A 281 -19.14 7.30 -9.82
CA THR A 281 -18.37 8.55 -9.86
C THR A 281 -16.97 8.35 -10.42
N GLY A 282 -16.51 7.10 -10.58
CA GLY A 282 -15.10 6.81 -10.76
C GLY A 282 -14.29 7.28 -9.54
N LEU A 283 -13.00 7.55 -9.74
CA LEU A 283 -12.14 8.14 -8.72
C LEU A 283 -12.30 9.66 -8.73
N VAL A 284 -12.72 10.23 -7.60
CA VAL A 284 -12.82 11.68 -7.37
C VAL A 284 -12.09 12.09 -6.09
N SER A 285 -11.76 13.38 -5.94
CA SER A 285 -11.20 13.89 -4.70
C SER A 285 -12.22 13.75 -3.57
N GLY A 286 -11.75 13.44 -2.35
CA GLY A 286 -12.68 13.38 -1.22
C GLY A 286 -13.23 14.75 -0.85
N VAL A 287 -12.50 15.84 -1.08
CA VAL A 287 -13.02 17.22 -0.85
C VAL A 287 -14.21 17.49 -1.77
N GLU A 288 -14.10 17.11 -3.05
CA GLU A 288 -15.20 17.23 -4.00
C GLU A 288 -16.38 16.37 -3.57
N TYR A 289 -16.14 15.08 -3.30
CA TYR A 289 -17.18 14.15 -2.88
C TYR A 289 -17.93 14.63 -1.63
N VAL A 290 -17.19 15.14 -0.63
CA VAL A 290 -17.72 15.65 0.63
C VAL A 290 -18.43 17.00 0.46
N GLY A 291 -18.04 17.82 -0.50
CA GLY A 291 -18.66 19.11 -0.80
C GLY A 291 -19.76 19.06 -1.86
N TRP A 292 -20.10 17.89 -2.42
CA TRP A 292 -21.30 17.72 -3.25
C TRP A 292 -22.57 17.65 -2.42
N ALA A 293 -23.66 18.26 -2.93
CA ALA A 293 -24.98 18.18 -2.33
C ALA A 293 -25.50 16.72 -2.32
N GLU A 294 -26.37 16.36 -1.38
CA GLU A 294 -26.94 15.00 -1.32
C GLU A 294 -27.67 14.58 -2.60
N SER A 295 -28.31 15.53 -3.29
CA SER A 295 -28.94 15.30 -4.60
C SER A 295 -27.92 14.98 -5.69
N GLU A 296 -26.78 15.66 -5.69
CA GLU A 296 -25.70 15.45 -6.67
C GLU A 296 -24.96 14.12 -6.44
N ARG A 297 -24.94 13.64 -5.20
CA ARG A 297 -24.46 12.28 -4.88
C ARG A 297 -25.43 11.21 -5.37
N ARG A 298 -26.75 11.44 -5.22
CA ARG A 298 -27.81 10.50 -5.62
C ARG A 298 -28.00 10.40 -7.13
N ASP A 299 -27.95 11.51 -7.85
CA ASP A 299 -28.07 11.53 -9.32
C ASP A 299 -26.82 10.98 -10.03
N ARG A 300 -25.73 10.78 -9.28
CA ARG A 300 -24.46 10.20 -9.74
C ARG A 300 -24.12 8.89 -9.03
N SER A 301 -25.08 8.23 -8.35
CA SER A 301 -24.93 6.94 -7.65
C SER A 301 -25.96 5.90 -8.10
#